data_AF-A0A8T2ZA14-F1
#
_entry.id   AF-A0A8T2ZA14-F1
#
_cell.length_a   1.000
_cell.length_b   1.000
_cell.length_c   1.000
_cell.angle_alpha   90.00
_cell.angle_beta   90.00
_cell.angle_gamma   90.00
#
_symmetry.space_group_name_H-M   'P 1'
#
loop_
_entity.id
_entity.type
_entity.pdbx_description
1 polymer ?
#
loop_
_entity_poly.entity_id
_entity_poly.type
_entity_poly.pdbx_seq_one_letter_code
_entity_poly.pdbx_strand_id
1 'polypeptide(L)'
;MCLNFCWPYNLSKRIGISLQAVYNASKFAKLVRKRDRLRNWLDYNQLKFERHPDKRPTRKKGFLGIWGERVDSIEYYKQQIKLLEKNMASERQKILKDSKSILPVSFVSFNSRWGAAVCAQTQQSKNPTLWLTNWAPDPRDIYWRNLAIPFVSLTVRKLIISLSVFALVFFYMIPIAFVQSLANLEGLEKVAPFLRPVIELKFIKSFLQGFLPGLALKIFLYILPAVLMIMSKIEGYIAHSNLERRAAAKYYYFMLVNVFLGSIIAGTAFEQLDAFLHQSPTQIPRTIGVSIPMKATFFITYIMVDGWAGIAGEILRLKPLIIFHLKNMFLVKTERDREKAMNPGSVDFPETLPSLQLYFLLGIVYAVVTPILLPFILVFFAFAYLVYRHQIINVYNQQYESAAAFWPHVHSRIIASLLISQLLLLGLLSTKKAANSTPLLVILPILTLSFHKFCKSRFEPAFRRYPLEEAMEKDILDRTTESDINLKAYLADAYLHPIFHSFEEEELVEVEVEVEVERNKSHTASDPTTEINPPSPPHQVNHLFSPPHYMYHPSSPPQHVYEPSSPSHYAYHYENDIYHPPSPPPYAYHYENEP
;
A
#
# COMPACT_ATOMS: atom_id res chain seq x y z
N MET A 1 -3.52 -6.72 18.54
CA MET A 1 -4.88 -6.15 18.72
C MET A 1 -5.85 -6.76 17.72
N CYS A 2 -7.14 -6.73 18.02
CA CYS A 2 -8.21 -7.18 17.11
C CYS A 2 -9.13 -6.01 16.75
N LEU A 3 -9.55 -5.95 15.50
CA LEU A 3 -10.60 -5.07 15.02
C LEU A 3 -11.93 -5.83 15.08
N ASN A 4 -12.86 -5.34 15.88
CA ASN A 4 -14.16 -5.97 16.07
C ASN A 4 -15.27 -5.10 15.49
N PHE A 5 -16.13 -5.73 14.69
CA PHE A 5 -17.40 -5.16 14.29
C PHE A 5 -18.48 -5.52 15.32
N CYS A 6 -19.24 -4.51 15.76
CA CYS A 6 -20.48 -4.60 16.54
C CYS A 6 -20.39 -4.90 18.06
N TRP A 7 -19.48 -4.29 18.85
CA TRP A 7 -19.50 -4.34 20.36
C TRP A 7 -20.46 -3.32 21.00
N PRO A 8 -21.65 -3.72 21.54
CA PRO A 8 -22.33 -2.95 22.57
C PRO A 8 -21.38 -2.59 23.70
N TYR A 9 -21.31 -1.28 23.94
CA TYR A 9 -20.50 -0.62 24.96
C TYR A 9 -20.60 -1.26 26.36
N ASN A 10 -21.74 -1.89 26.69
CA ASN A 10 -22.03 -2.39 28.03
C ASN A 10 -21.37 -3.74 28.39
N LEU A 11 -20.95 -4.57 27.42
CA LEU A 11 -20.22 -5.82 27.72
C LEU A 11 -18.70 -5.62 27.85
N SER A 12 -18.22 -4.38 27.65
CA SER A 12 -16.82 -4.09 27.33
C SER A 12 -15.82 -4.25 28.49
N LYS A 13 -16.26 -4.01 29.73
CA LYS A 13 -15.34 -3.89 30.87
C LYS A 13 -14.69 -5.20 31.37
N ARG A 14 -15.03 -6.38 30.82
CA ARG A 14 -14.60 -7.67 31.39
C ARG A 14 -13.55 -8.47 30.60
N ILE A 15 -13.26 -8.16 29.33
CA ILE A 15 -12.56 -9.12 28.43
C ILE A 15 -11.24 -8.59 27.82
N GLY A 16 -10.95 -7.28 27.84
CA GLY A 16 -9.73 -6.69 27.24
C GLY A 16 -9.09 -5.57 28.07
N ILE A 17 -7.85 -5.18 27.75
CA ILE A 17 -7.12 -4.10 28.45
C ILE A 17 -7.81 -2.75 28.22
N SER A 18 -8.10 -2.48 26.95
CA SER A 18 -8.67 -1.23 26.48
C SER A 18 -9.54 -1.52 25.26
N LEU A 19 -10.68 -0.83 25.22
CA LEU A 19 -11.58 -0.78 24.10
C LEU A 19 -11.55 0.65 23.56
N GLN A 20 -11.16 0.81 22.30
CA GLN A 20 -11.26 2.09 21.62
C GLN A 20 -12.42 2.08 20.64
N ALA A 21 -13.46 2.86 20.93
CA ALA A 21 -14.59 3.04 20.04
C ALA A 21 -14.23 3.97 18.87
N VAL A 22 -14.74 3.67 17.68
CA VAL A 22 -14.52 4.51 16.50
C VAL A 22 -15.65 5.52 16.37
N TYR A 23 -15.30 6.79 16.18
CA TYR A 23 -16.26 7.88 16.00
C TYR A 23 -16.33 8.34 14.54
N ASN A 24 -17.50 8.77 14.10
CA ASN A 24 -17.66 9.43 12.80
C ASN A 24 -17.10 10.86 12.85
N ALA A 25 -15.80 10.99 12.63
CA ALA A 25 -15.09 12.27 12.64
C ALA A 25 -15.00 12.94 11.26
N SER A 26 -15.83 12.57 10.28
CA SER A 26 -15.67 13.05 8.89
C SER A 26 -15.81 14.58 8.72
N LYS A 27 -16.75 15.21 9.43
CA LYS A 27 -16.91 16.67 9.46
C LYS A 27 -15.73 17.34 10.17
N PHE A 28 -15.30 16.77 11.28
CA PHE A 28 -14.14 17.23 12.05
C PHE A 28 -12.84 17.16 11.22
N ALA A 29 -12.65 16.08 10.46
CA ALA A 29 -11.54 15.91 9.53
C ALA A 29 -11.46 17.03 8.47
N LYS A 30 -12.62 17.54 8.03
CA LYS A 30 -12.67 18.67 7.08
C LYS A 30 -12.23 19.97 7.75
N LEU A 31 -12.58 20.18 9.02
CA LEU A 31 -12.16 21.36 9.79
C LEU A 31 -10.65 21.34 10.05
N VAL A 32 -10.09 20.20 10.45
CA VAL A 32 -8.64 20.04 10.66
C VAL A 32 -7.83 20.35 9.40
N ARG A 33 -8.22 19.78 8.25
CA ARG A 33 -7.55 20.13 6.98
C ARG A 33 -7.67 21.61 6.62
N LYS A 34 -8.75 22.26 7.05
CA LYS A 34 -8.93 23.71 6.86
C LYS A 34 -8.01 24.50 7.79
N ARG A 35 -7.83 24.07 9.05
CA ARG A 35 -6.87 24.65 10.00
C ARG A 35 -5.47 24.57 9.44
N ASP A 36 -5.01 23.39 9.03
CA ASP A 36 -3.64 23.20 8.55
C ASP A 36 -3.34 24.09 7.33
N ARG A 37 -4.33 24.24 6.42
CA ARG A 37 -4.21 25.18 5.29
C ARG A 37 -4.09 26.63 5.74
N LEU A 38 -4.85 27.06 6.76
CA LEU A 38 -4.77 28.41 7.29
C LEU A 38 -3.44 28.63 8.05
N ARG A 39 -2.97 27.63 8.79
CA ARG A 39 -1.67 27.64 9.47
C ARG A 39 -0.53 27.86 8.47
N ASN A 40 -0.51 27.10 7.37
CA ASN A 40 0.48 27.29 6.30
C ASN A 40 0.46 28.73 5.72
N TRP A 41 -0.74 29.33 5.60
CA TRP A 41 -0.85 30.73 5.17
C TRP A 41 -0.36 31.71 6.22
N LEU A 42 -0.58 31.44 7.51
CA LEU A 42 -0.06 32.25 8.61
C LEU A 42 1.47 32.21 8.62
N ASP A 43 2.05 31.02 8.60
CA ASP A 43 3.50 30.79 8.58
C ASP A 43 4.15 31.49 7.37
N TYR A 44 3.53 31.41 6.18
CA TYR A 44 3.98 32.15 5.00
C TYR A 44 4.03 33.67 5.20
N ASN A 45 2.99 34.24 5.81
CA ASN A 45 2.95 35.69 6.03
C ASN A 45 3.92 36.13 7.12
N GLN A 46 4.17 35.29 8.13
CA GLN A 46 5.22 35.53 9.13
C GLN A 46 6.61 35.51 8.50
N LEU A 47 6.95 34.48 7.73
CA LEU A 47 8.22 34.40 6.99
C LEU A 47 8.41 35.60 6.04
N LYS A 48 7.33 36.06 5.40
CA LYS A 48 7.37 37.25 4.54
C LYS A 48 7.67 38.54 5.32
N PHE A 49 7.15 38.65 6.54
CA PHE A 49 7.41 39.77 7.43
C PHE A 49 8.82 39.72 8.01
N GLU A 50 9.30 38.54 8.42
CA GLU A 50 10.68 38.33 8.90
C GLU A 50 11.72 38.71 7.84
N ARG A 51 11.47 38.38 6.56
CA ARG A 51 12.34 38.78 5.44
C ARG A 51 12.32 40.28 5.15
N HIS A 52 11.20 40.96 5.43
CA HIS A 52 11.01 42.37 5.15
C HIS A 52 10.28 43.06 6.32
N PRO A 53 11.00 43.38 7.42
CA PRO A 53 10.40 43.92 8.64
C PRO A 53 9.65 45.24 8.41
N ASP A 54 10.07 46.01 7.41
CA ASP A 54 9.53 47.34 7.11
C ASP A 54 8.11 47.31 6.52
N LYS A 55 7.63 46.15 6.03
CA LYS A 55 6.34 46.03 5.33
C LYS A 55 5.49 44.88 5.88
N ARG A 56 4.51 45.23 6.71
CA ARG A 56 3.53 44.27 7.23
C ARG A 56 2.60 43.77 6.10
N PRO A 57 2.45 42.45 5.90
CA PRO A 57 1.68 41.91 4.79
C PRO A 57 0.17 42.13 4.99
N THR A 58 -0.47 42.85 4.08
CA THR A 58 -1.92 43.12 4.12
C THR A 58 -2.70 42.31 3.10
N ARG A 59 -3.95 41.94 3.43
CA ARG A 59 -4.91 41.30 2.50
C ARG A 59 -6.25 42.03 2.53
N LYS A 60 -7.07 41.82 1.51
CA LYS A 60 -8.49 42.23 1.56
C LYS A 60 -9.38 41.08 2.05
N LYS A 61 -10.47 41.41 2.77
CA LYS A 61 -11.39 40.43 3.38
C LYS A 61 -12.34 39.71 2.40
N GLY A 62 -12.67 40.31 1.26
CA GLY A 62 -13.72 39.84 0.35
C GLY A 62 -13.34 38.63 -0.50
N PHE A 63 -14.22 38.28 -1.44
CA PHE A 63 -14.11 37.07 -2.27
C PHE A 63 -12.75 36.98 -2.97
N LEU A 64 -12.06 35.85 -2.78
CA LEU A 64 -10.70 35.57 -3.28
C LEU A 64 -9.62 36.61 -2.92
N GLY A 65 -9.87 37.51 -1.96
CA GLY A 65 -8.94 38.58 -1.57
C GLY A 65 -8.94 39.80 -2.50
N ILE A 66 -9.97 39.96 -3.35
CA ILE A 66 -10.01 41.00 -4.38
C ILE A 66 -10.74 42.27 -3.91
N TRP A 67 -11.80 42.11 -3.12
CA TRP A 67 -12.67 43.19 -2.64
C TRP A 67 -12.67 43.34 -1.11
N GLY A 68 -13.08 44.51 -0.62
CA GLY A 68 -13.22 44.80 0.81
C GLY A 68 -12.01 45.51 1.45
N GLU A 69 -12.15 45.77 2.75
CA GLU A 69 -11.18 46.46 3.60
C GLU A 69 -9.82 45.73 3.64
N ARG A 70 -8.72 46.50 3.59
CA ARG A 70 -7.37 45.97 3.79
C ARG A 70 -7.13 45.77 5.27
N VAL A 71 -6.82 44.54 5.65
CA VAL A 71 -6.47 44.15 7.01
C VAL A 71 -5.11 43.48 7.03
N ASP A 72 -4.47 43.52 8.20
CA ASP A 72 -3.25 42.75 8.42
C ASP A 72 -3.52 41.26 8.24
N SER A 73 -2.73 40.62 7.38
CA SER A 73 -2.90 39.21 7.03
C SER A 73 -2.57 38.30 8.21
N ILE A 74 -1.56 38.66 9.01
CA ILE A 74 -1.12 37.85 10.15
C ILE A 74 -2.23 37.81 11.20
N GLU A 75 -2.69 38.98 11.62
CA GLU A 75 -3.78 39.08 12.61
C GLU A 75 -5.07 38.45 12.10
N TYR A 76 -5.41 38.64 10.82
CA TYR A 76 -6.57 37.98 10.21
C TYR A 76 -6.50 36.45 10.29
N TYR A 77 -5.36 35.84 9.91
CA TYR A 77 -5.22 34.39 9.95
C TYR A 77 -5.20 33.86 11.39
N LYS A 78 -4.57 34.56 12.34
CA LYS A 78 -4.63 34.23 13.77
C LYS A 78 -6.07 34.19 14.28
N GLN A 79 -6.87 35.23 13.98
CA GLN A 79 -8.27 35.28 14.38
C GLN A 79 -9.11 34.17 13.72
N GLN A 80 -8.89 33.88 12.44
CA GLN A 80 -9.60 32.80 11.73
C GLN A 80 -9.26 31.42 12.29
N ILE A 81 -7.99 31.18 12.65
CA ILE A 81 -7.55 29.94 13.29
C ILE A 81 -8.21 29.79 14.66
N LYS A 82 -8.20 30.84 15.50
CA LYS A 82 -8.86 30.85 16.81
C LYS A 82 -10.37 30.58 16.72
N LEU A 83 -11.06 31.17 15.74
CA LEU A 83 -12.47 30.88 15.47
C LEU A 83 -12.69 29.43 15.03
N LEU A 84 -11.78 28.89 14.22
CA LEU A 84 -11.84 27.52 13.74
C LEU A 84 -11.58 26.52 14.87
N GLU A 85 -10.62 26.78 15.76
CA GLU A 85 -10.34 25.99 16.97
C GLU A 85 -11.54 25.96 17.91
N LYS A 86 -12.19 27.11 18.13
CA LYS A 86 -13.45 27.15 18.90
C LYS A 86 -14.53 26.28 18.27
N ASN A 87 -14.70 26.34 16.95
CA ASN A 87 -15.64 25.49 16.23
C ASN A 87 -15.27 24.00 16.33
N MET A 88 -13.98 23.68 16.21
CA MET A 88 -13.45 22.33 16.37
C MET A 88 -13.71 21.79 17.78
N ALA A 89 -13.42 22.55 18.84
CA ALA A 89 -13.71 22.17 20.22
C ALA A 89 -15.21 21.89 20.43
N SER A 90 -16.08 22.74 19.86
CA SER A 90 -17.53 22.53 19.93
C SER A 90 -17.98 21.24 19.20
N GLU A 91 -17.40 20.95 18.02
CA GLU A 91 -17.71 19.73 17.27
C GLU A 91 -17.15 18.47 17.95
N ARG A 92 -15.97 18.56 18.58
CA ARG A 92 -15.41 17.49 19.41
C ARG A 92 -16.36 17.14 20.56
N GLN A 93 -16.82 18.15 21.31
CA GLN A 93 -17.78 17.93 22.39
C GLN A 93 -19.09 17.31 21.89
N LYS A 94 -19.57 17.71 20.71
CA LYS A 94 -20.74 17.08 20.08
C LYS A 94 -20.49 15.61 19.77
N ILE A 95 -19.34 15.27 19.18
CA ILE A 95 -18.99 13.88 18.83
C ILE A 95 -18.88 13.01 20.09
N LEU A 96 -18.30 13.52 21.17
CA LEU A 96 -18.15 12.79 22.42
C LEU A 96 -19.47 12.62 23.19
N LYS A 97 -20.40 13.59 23.08
CA LYS A 97 -21.71 13.53 23.74
C LYS A 97 -22.76 12.76 22.93
N ASP A 98 -22.66 12.78 21.61
CA ASP A 98 -23.65 12.16 20.73
C ASP A 98 -23.40 10.66 20.55
N SER A 99 -24.25 9.84 21.17
CA SER A 99 -24.19 8.38 21.00
C SER A 99 -24.40 7.92 19.55
N LYS A 100 -25.03 8.73 18.68
CA LYS A 100 -25.22 8.37 17.26
C LYS A 100 -23.95 8.54 16.44
N SER A 101 -22.98 9.30 16.94
CA SER A 101 -21.68 9.51 16.30
C SER A 101 -20.71 8.34 16.53
N ILE A 102 -21.03 7.43 17.46
CA ILE A 102 -20.28 6.19 17.71
C ILE A 102 -20.62 5.17 16.63
N LEU A 103 -19.61 4.71 15.91
CA LEU A 103 -19.76 3.66 14.91
C LEU A 103 -19.81 2.29 15.59
N PRO A 104 -20.51 1.29 15.02
CA PRO A 104 -20.53 -0.07 15.53
C PRO A 104 -19.22 -0.82 15.21
N VAL A 105 -18.08 -0.19 15.46
CA VAL A 105 -16.73 -0.70 15.22
C VAL A 105 -15.83 -0.26 16.37
N SER A 106 -15.00 -1.17 16.84
CA SER A 106 -14.08 -0.91 17.95
C SER A 106 -12.77 -1.68 17.81
N PHE A 107 -11.67 -1.07 18.26
CA PHE A 107 -10.39 -1.75 18.42
C PHE A 107 -10.31 -2.33 19.84
N VAL A 108 -9.93 -3.60 19.93
CA VAL A 108 -9.78 -4.33 21.19
C VAL A 108 -8.32 -4.70 21.39
N SER A 109 -7.78 -4.29 22.53
CA SER A 109 -6.41 -4.57 22.96
C SER A 109 -6.38 -5.67 24.01
N PHE A 110 -5.36 -6.53 23.95
CA PHE A 110 -5.16 -7.68 24.83
C PHE A 110 -3.79 -7.61 25.50
N ASN A 111 -3.68 -8.13 26.72
CA ASN A 111 -2.45 -8.18 27.53
C ASN A 111 -1.32 -9.01 26.90
N SER A 112 -1.65 -9.82 25.89
CA SER A 112 -0.74 -10.73 25.23
C SER A 112 -1.08 -10.82 23.74
N ARG A 113 -0.07 -11.06 22.89
CA ARG A 113 -0.28 -11.37 21.48
C ARG A 113 -1.05 -12.67 21.34
N TRP A 114 -0.80 -13.64 22.22
CA TRP A 114 -1.54 -14.89 22.26
C TRP A 114 -3.05 -14.66 22.38
N GLY A 115 -3.49 -13.80 23.32
CA GLY A 115 -4.91 -13.50 23.52
C GLY A 115 -5.55 -12.82 22.30
N ALA A 116 -4.81 -11.90 21.66
CA ALA A 116 -5.25 -11.29 20.41
C ALA A 116 -5.33 -12.30 19.26
N ALA A 117 -4.38 -13.23 19.17
CA ALA A 117 -4.36 -14.26 18.14
C ALA A 117 -5.55 -15.21 18.24
N VAL A 118 -5.92 -15.60 19.46
CA VAL A 118 -7.12 -16.42 19.72
C VAL A 118 -8.38 -15.64 19.33
N CYS A 119 -8.50 -14.37 19.75
CA CYS A 119 -9.68 -13.57 19.43
C CYS A 119 -9.86 -13.35 17.92
N ALA A 120 -8.79 -12.99 17.19
CA ALA A 120 -8.85 -12.71 15.75
C ALA A 120 -9.20 -13.94 14.90
N GLN A 121 -8.90 -15.15 15.38
CA GLN A 121 -9.04 -16.39 14.61
C GLN A 121 -10.28 -17.22 14.95
N THR A 122 -11.04 -16.84 15.99
CA THR A 122 -12.19 -17.61 16.49
C THR A 122 -13.52 -16.92 16.22
N GLN A 123 -14.56 -17.72 15.99
CA GLN A 123 -15.93 -17.24 15.86
C GLN A 123 -16.48 -16.88 17.24
N GLN A 124 -16.85 -15.61 17.45
CA GLN A 124 -17.26 -15.11 18.77
C GLN A 124 -18.73 -15.37 19.11
N SER A 125 -19.61 -15.41 18.12
CA SER A 125 -21.06 -15.52 18.32
C SER A 125 -21.69 -16.61 17.48
N LYS A 126 -22.85 -17.12 17.92
CA LYS A 126 -23.68 -18.06 17.15
C LYS A 126 -24.05 -17.50 15.78
N ASN A 127 -24.27 -16.18 15.67
CA ASN A 127 -24.53 -15.53 14.39
C ASN A 127 -23.20 -15.10 13.73
N PRO A 128 -22.87 -15.61 12.53
CA PRO A 128 -21.61 -15.29 11.85
C PRO A 128 -21.53 -13.86 11.30
N THR A 129 -22.62 -13.10 11.28
CA THR A 129 -22.64 -11.71 10.78
C THR A 129 -22.45 -10.67 11.88
N LEU A 130 -22.58 -11.09 13.14
CA LEU A 130 -22.32 -10.25 14.30
C LEU A 130 -20.94 -10.59 14.84
N TRP A 131 -20.30 -9.64 15.50
CA TRP A 131 -19.07 -9.91 16.23
C TRP A 131 -17.90 -10.38 15.37
N LEU A 132 -17.80 -9.82 14.17
CA LEU A 132 -16.73 -10.16 13.23
C LEU A 132 -15.41 -9.57 13.71
N THR A 133 -14.48 -10.45 14.05
CA THR A 133 -13.15 -10.12 14.54
C THR A 133 -12.13 -10.31 13.42
N ASN A 134 -11.33 -9.29 13.15
CA ASN A 134 -10.21 -9.37 12.21
C ASN A 134 -8.95 -8.87 12.88
N TRP A 135 -7.78 -9.19 12.32
CA TRP A 135 -6.55 -8.52 12.70
C TRP A 135 -6.66 -7.02 12.45
N ALA A 136 -6.35 -6.21 13.47
CA ALA A 136 -6.26 -4.77 13.30
C ALA A 136 -5.00 -4.46 12.47
N PRO A 137 -5.12 -3.75 11.34
CA PRO A 137 -3.95 -3.23 10.62
C PRO A 137 -3.21 -2.22 11.48
N ASP A 138 -1.92 -2.00 11.20
CA ASP A 138 -1.14 -0.92 11.80
C ASP A 138 -1.89 0.42 11.69
N PRO A 139 -1.88 1.32 12.70
CA PRO A 139 -2.65 2.57 12.66
C PRO A 139 -2.40 3.43 11.42
N ARG A 140 -1.19 3.36 10.84
CA ARG A 140 -0.81 4.04 9.58
C ARG A 140 -1.43 3.40 8.34
N ASP A 141 -1.69 2.08 8.38
CA ASP A 141 -2.35 1.31 7.31
C ASP A 141 -3.88 1.49 7.31
N ILE A 142 -4.48 2.06 8.36
CA ILE A 142 -5.93 2.20 8.46
C ILE A 142 -6.46 3.31 7.55
N TYR A 143 -7.36 2.93 6.65
CA TYR A 143 -8.16 3.84 5.85
C TYR A 143 -9.46 4.23 6.56
N TRP A 144 -9.35 5.22 7.45
CA TRP A 144 -10.41 5.70 8.35
C TRP A 144 -11.77 6.00 7.70
N ARG A 145 -11.79 6.44 6.44
CA ARG A 145 -13.04 6.81 5.77
C ARG A 145 -13.99 5.63 5.53
N ASN A 146 -13.44 4.41 5.42
CA ASN A 146 -14.24 3.21 5.12
C ASN A 146 -14.78 2.52 6.39
N LEU A 147 -14.31 2.90 7.58
CA LEU A 147 -14.82 2.36 8.86
C LEU A 147 -16.28 2.74 9.13
N ALA A 148 -16.76 3.84 8.55
CA ALA A 148 -18.13 4.32 8.73
C ALA A 148 -19.16 3.58 7.86
N ILE A 149 -18.75 2.65 6.99
CA ILE A 149 -19.64 1.97 6.05
C ILE A 149 -20.33 0.80 6.78
N PRO A 150 -21.68 0.72 6.75
CA PRO A 150 -22.39 -0.38 7.39
C PRO A 150 -22.18 -1.70 6.64
N PHE A 151 -22.12 -2.80 7.39
CA PHE A 151 -21.80 -4.14 6.87
C PHE A 151 -22.69 -4.57 5.70
N VAL A 152 -24.01 -4.37 5.78
CA VAL A 152 -24.97 -4.74 4.73
C VAL A 152 -24.69 -4.01 3.41
N SER A 153 -24.25 -2.75 3.48
CA SER A 153 -23.92 -1.95 2.28
C SER A 153 -22.66 -2.47 1.58
N LEU A 154 -21.73 -3.13 2.30
CA LEU A 154 -20.49 -3.65 1.70
C LEU A 154 -20.77 -4.69 0.61
N THR A 155 -21.74 -5.57 0.82
CA THR A 155 -22.08 -6.61 -0.17
C THR A 155 -22.61 -5.98 -1.46
N VAL A 156 -23.54 -5.03 -1.35
CA VAL A 156 -24.11 -4.31 -2.50
C VAL A 156 -23.04 -3.52 -3.24
N ARG A 157 -22.18 -2.80 -2.52
CA ARG A 157 -21.06 -2.05 -3.11
C ARG A 157 -20.10 -2.95 -3.87
N LYS A 158 -19.72 -4.09 -3.29
CA LYS A 158 -18.85 -5.08 -3.94
C LYS A 158 -19.49 -5.64 -5.21
N LEU A 159 -20.79 -5.92 -5.19
CA LEU A 159 -21.51 -6.40 -6.38
C LEU A 159 -21.52 -5.34 -7.49
N ILE A 160 -21.90 -4.10 -7.16
CA ILE A 160 -21.94 -2.99 -8.14
C ILE A 160 -20.56 -2.74 -8.75
N ILE A 161 -19.51 -2.71 -7.92
CA ILE A 161 -18.14 -2.50 -8.41
C ILE A 161 -17.66 -3.70 -9.23
N SER A 162 -17.99 -4.94 -8.85
CA SER A 162 -17.68 -6.11 -9.66
C SER A 162 -18.33 -6.04 -11.05
N LEU A 163 -19.60 -5.63 -11.14
CA LEU A 163 -20.30 -5.42 -12.41
C LEU A 163 -19.69 -4.26 -13.21
N SER A 164 -19.30 -3.17 -12.55
CA SER A 164 -18.64 -2.03 -13.18
C SER A 164 -17.26 -2.38 -13.72
N VAL A 165 -16.48 -3.21 -13.01
CA VAL A 165 -15.18 -3.71 -13.46
C VAL A 165 -15.37 -4.65 -14.65
N PHE A 166 -16.38 -5.53 -14.62
CA PHE A 166 -16.72 -6.36 -15.77
C PHE A 166 -17.06 -5.52 -17.01
N ALA A 167 -17.92 -4.52 -16.86
CA ALA A 167 -18.25 -3.59 -17.94
C ALA A 167 -17.01 -2.83 -18.44
N LEU A 168 -16.15 -2.36 -17.52
CA LEU A 168 -14.90 -1.70 -17.86
C LEU A 168 -14.02 -2.63 -18.71
N VAL A 169 -13.81 -3.88 -18.30
CA VAL A 169 -13.02 -4.86 -19.07
C VAL A 169 -13.61 -5.04 -20.48
N PHE A 170 -14.93 -5.24 -20.58
CA PHE A 170 -15.63 -5.43 -21.85
C PHE A 170 -15.51 -4.22 -22.80
N PHE A 171 -15.86 -3.01 -22.35
CA PHE A 171 -15.81 -1.82 -23.20
C PHE A 171 -14.38 -1.42 -23.57
N TYR A 172 -13.41 -1.76 -22.74
CA TYR A 172 -12.00 -1.46 -23.01
C TYR A 172 -11.39 -2.38 -24.09
N MET A 173 -12.10 -3.41 -24.54
CA MET A 173 -11.71 -4.16 -25.74
C MET A 173 -11.67 -3.27 -27.00
N ILE A 174 -12.47 -2.19 -27.05
CA ILE A 174 -12.52 -1.27 -28.19
C ILE A 174 -11.18 -0.54 -28.39
N PRO A 175 -10.59 0.17 -27.39
CA PRO A 175 -9.24 0.72 -27.48
C PRO A 175 -8.17 -0.32 -27.82
N ILE A 176 -8.26 -1.54 -27.27
CA ILE A 176 -7.28 -2.60 -27.57
C ILE A 176 -7.36 -3.01 -29.04
N ALA A 177 -8.58 -3.20 -29.56
CA ALA A 177 -8.79 -3.50 -30.97
C ALA A 177 -8.23 -2.39 -31.86
N PHE A 178 -8.44 -1.12 -31.49
CA PHE A 178 -7.83 0.00 -32.18
C PHE A 178 -6.29 -0.09 -32.20
N VAL A 179 -5.64 -0.34 -31.06
CA VAL A 179 -4.17 -0.52 -30.99
C VAL A 179 -3.70 -1.70 -31.84
N GLN A 180 -4.42 -2.83 -31.82
CA GLN A 180 -4.08 -3.99 -32.64
C GLN A 180 -4.22 -3.71 -34.14
N SER A 181 -5.16 -2.86 -34.54
CA SER A 181 -5.29 -2.41 -35.93
C SER A 181 -4.08 -1.59 -36.39
N LEU A 182 -3.48 -0.80 -35.49
CA LEU A 182 -2.25 -0.03 -35.78
C LEU A 182 -1.02 -0.92 -35.91
N ALA A 183 -1.01 -2.09 -35.27
CA ALA A 183 0.08 -3.06 -35.34
C ALA A 183 0.13 -3.82 -36.68
N ASN A 184 -0.97 -3.83 -37.45
CA ASN A 184 -1.03 -4.44 -38.78
C ASN A 184 -1.01 -3.36 -39.88
N LEU A 185 -0.13 -3.52 -40.88
CA LEU A 185 -0.01 -2.56 -42.00
C LEU A 185 -1.31 -2.42 -42.80
N GLU A 186 -1.99 -3.53 -43.05
CA GLU A 186 -3.27 -3.53 -43.77
C GLU A 186 -4.39 -2.85 -42.96
N GLY A 187 -4.31 -2.96 -41.62
CA GLY A 187 -5.21 -2.26 -40.70
C GLY A 187 -4.97 -0.75 -40.69
N LEU A 188 -3.70 -0.34 -40.66
CA LEU A 188 -3.30 1.07 -40.69
C LEU A 188 -3.74 1.78 -41.99
N GLU A 189 -3.58 1.11 -43.14
CA GLU A 189 -4.01 1.65 -44.45
C GLU A 189 -5.54 1.79 -44.57
N LYS A 190 -6.30 0.94 -43.86
CA LYS A 190 -7.77 1.02 -43.79
C LYS A 190 -8.25 2.14 -42.86
N VAL A 191 -7.60 2.31 -41.71
CA VAL A 191 -8.02 3.29 -40.69
C VAL A 191 -7.58 4.71 -41.04
N ALA A 192 -6.41 4.87 -41.66
CA ALA A 192 -5.82 6.18 -41.94
C ALA A 192 -5.22 6.24 -43.36
N PRO A 193 -6.05 6.28 -44.41
CA PRO A 193 -5.60 6.21 -45.81
C PRO A 193 -4.71 7.39 -46.25
N PHE A 194 -4.75 8.51 -45.52
CA PHE A 194 -3.90 9.68 -45.76
C PHE A 194 -2.43 9.47 -45.39
N LEU A 195 -2.09 8.44 -44.59
CA LEU A 195 -0.70 8.12 -44.24
C LEU A 195 0.03 7.30 -45.31
N ARG A 196 -0.64 6.85 -46.39
CA ARG A 196 -0.02 6.03 -47.46
C ARG A 196 1.33 6.58 -47.97
N PRO A 197 1.48 7.89 -48.29
CA PRO A 197 2.76 8.43 -48.78
C PRO A 197 3.88 8.39 -47.73
N VAL A 198 3.51 8.44 -46.45
CA VAL A 198 4.44 8.47 -45.31
C VAL A 198 4.82 7.05 -44.86
N ILE A 199 3.92 6.09 -45.04
CA ILE A 199 4.12 4.65 -44.72
C ILE A 199 5.08 3.98 -45.71
N GLU A 200 5.23 4.49 -46.94
CA GLU A 200 6.18 3.95 -47.92
C GLU A 200 7.66 4.18 -47.54
N LEU A 201 7.95 5.11 -46.64
CA LEU A 201 9.29 5.31 -46.11
C LEU A 201 9.68 4.18 -45.15
N LYS A 202 10.65 3.34 -45.55
CA LYS A 202 11.11 2.13 -44.82
C LYS A 202 11.38 2.36 -43.32
N PHE A 203 11.95 3.51 -42.96
CA PHE A 203 12.22 3.87 -41.56
C PHE A 203 10.92 4.13 -40.77
N ILE A 204 10.02 4.94 -41.33
CA ILE A 204 8.76 5.32 -40.68
C ILE A 204 7.82 4.12 -40.57
N LYS A 205 7.80 3.25 -41.59
CA LYS A 205 7.08 1.96 -41.56
C LYS A 205 7.49 1.09 -40.36
N SER A 206 8.80 0.96 -40.14
CA SER A 206 9.34 0.13 -39.05
C SER A 206 9.01 0.72 -37.67
N PHE A 207 9.05 2.04 -37.54
CA PHE A 207 8.65 2.74 -36.32
C PHE A 207 7.15 2.63 -36.03
N LEU A 208 6.30 2.85 -37.03
CA LEU A 208 4.84 2.76 -36.93
C LEU A 208 4.37 1.35 -36.58
N GLN A 209 4.98 0.32 -37.17
CA GLN A 209 4.58 -1.06 -36.94
C GLN A 209 5.11 -1.62 -35.61
N GLY A 210 6.34 -1.26 -35.23
CA GLY A 210 7.00 -1.83 -34.05
C GLY A 210 6.73 -1.07 -32.75
N PHE A 211 6.92 0.25 -32.76
CA PHE A 211 6.97 1.07 -31.55
C PHE A 211 5.62 1.69 -31.18
N LEU A 212 4.89 2.22 -32.16
CA LEU A 212 3.65 2.96 -31.92
C LEU A 212 2.57 2.15 -31.19
N PRO A 213 2.30 0.87 -31.50
CA PRO A 213 1.26 0.10 -30.82
C PRO A 213 1.57 -0.10 -29.33
N GLY A 214 2.83 -0.37 -29.00
CA GLY A 214 3.28 -0.51 -27.61
C GLY A 214 3.14 0.80 -26.83
N LEU A 215 3.52 1.92 -27.44
CA LEU A 215 3.37 3.25 -26.83
C LEU A 215 1.89 3.63 -26.66
N ALA A 216 1.06 3.42 -27.68
CA ALA A 216 -0.36 3.71 -27.64
C ALA A 216 -1.05 2.89 -26.54
N LEU A 217 -0.73 1.59 -26.44
CA LEU A 217 -1.24 0.74 -25.36
C LEU A 217 -0.87 1.29 -23.98
N LYS A 218 0.41 1.64 -23.79
CA LYS A 218 0.89 2.21 -22.51
C LYS A 218 0.15 3.50 -22.14
N ILE A 219 -0.09 4.39 -23.12
CA ILE A 219 -0.85 5.64 -22.92
C ILE A 219 -2.28 5.35 -22.48
N PHE A 220 -2.97 4.41 -23.13
CA PHE A 220 -4.31 4.02 -22.73
C PHE A 220 -4.31 3.46 -21.29
N LEU A 221 -3.36 2.58 -20.96
CA LEU A 221 -3.28 1.94 -19.65
C LEU A 221 -2.90 2.91 -18.52
N TYR A 222 -2.26 4.04 -18.81
CA TYR A 222 -1.74 4.97 -17.80
C TYR A 222 -2.77 5.43 -16.75
N ILE A 223 -4.01 5.69 -17.17
CA ILE A 223 -5.07 6.17 -16.25
C ILE A 223 -5.70 5.03 -15.43
N LEU A 224 -5.53 3.79 -15.87
CA LEU A 224 -6.31 2.66 -15.38
C LEU A 224 -6.03 2.26 -13.92
N PRO A 225 -4.76 2.17 -13.45
CA PRO A 225 -4.49 1.87 -12.04
C PRO A 225 -5.17 2.86 -11.09
N ALA A 226 -5.23 4.15 -11.45
CA ALA A 226 -5.91 5.17 -10.65
C ALA A 226 -7.43 4.94 -10.59
N VAL A 227 -8.06 4.59 -11.72
CA VAL A 227 -9.50 4.26 -11.78
C VAL A 227 -9.81 3.02 -10.93
N LEU A 228 -9.01 1.96 -11.05
CA LEU A 228 -9.20 0.72 -10.28
C LEU A 228 -8.96 0.90 -8.78
N MET A 229 -8.06 1.81 -8.40
CA MET A 229 -7.84 2.21 -7.00
C MET A 229 -9.04 2.99 -6.45
N ILE A 230 -9.65 3.89 -7.23
CA ILE A 230 -10.90 4.58 -6.85
C ILE A 230 -12.03 3.57 -6.66
N MET A 231 -12.21 2.65 -7.60
CA MET A 231 -13.21 1.58 -7.49
C MET A 231 -12.99 0.74 -6.22
N SER A 232 -11.74 0.38 -5.91
CA SER A 232 -11.40 -0.40 -4.70
C SER A 232 -11.65 0.38 -3.41
N LYS A 233 -11.47 1.71 -3.40
CA LYS A 233 -11.85 2.58 -2.26
C LYS A 233 -13.35 2.57 -2.02
N ILE A 234 -14.17 2.56 -3.08
CA ILE A 234 -15.65 2.54 -2.99
C ILE A 234 -16.18 1.20 -2.45
N GLU A 235 -15.46 0.09 -2.66
CA GLU A 235 -15.81 -1.25 -2.13
C GLU A 235 -15.78 -1.33 -0.60
N GLY A 236 -15.08 -0.42 0.08
CA GLY A 236 -15.10 -0.31 1.54
C GLY A 236 -14.07 -1.17 2.28
N TYR A 237 -12.87 -1.41 1.72
CA TYR A 237 -11.78 -2.04 2.49
C TYR A 237 -11.17 -1.09 3.52
N ILE A 238 -10.77 -1.64 4.66
CA ILE A 238 -10.37 -0.89 5.86
C ILE A 238 -8.88 -0.54 5.87
N ALA A 239 -8.03 -1.34 5.21
CA ALA A 239 -6.58 -1.16 5.21
C ALA A 239 -6.07 -0.71 3.83
N HIS A 240 -5.04 0.12 3.79
CA HIS A 240 -4.35 0.53 2.55
C HIS A 240 -3.73 -0.69 1.86
N SER A 241 -3.07 -1.57 2.60
CA SER A 241 -2.54 -2.86 2.14
C SER A 241 -3.58 -3.72 1.41
N ASN A 242 -4.80 -3.79 1.97
CA ASN A 242 -5.91 -4.53 1.37
C ASN A 242 -6.48 -3.83 0.13
N LEU A 243 -6.59 -2.50 0.16
CA LEU A 243 -7.02 -1.71 -1.00
C LEU A 243 -6.07 -1.92 -2.18
N GLU A 244 -4.77 -1.84 -1.95
CA GLU A 244 -3.75 -2.02 -2.99
C GLU A 244 -3.74 -3.45 -3.54
N ARG A 245 -3.81 -4.47 -2.68
CA ARG A 245 -3.93 -5.88 -3.13
C ARG A 245 -5.16 -6.11 -4.00
N ARG A 246 -6.29 -5.47 -3.68
CA ARG A 246 -7.55 -5.61 -4.43
C ARG A 246 -7.55 -4.80 -5.72
N ALA A 247 -6.90 -3.64 -5.75
CA ALA A 247 -6.66 -2.88 -6.97
C ALA A 247 -5.73 -3.67 -7.92
N ALA A 248 -4.62 -4.21 -7.40
CA ALA A 248 -3.70 -5.07 -8.14
C ALA A 248 -4.41 -6.32 -8.70
N ALA A 249 -5.34 -6.92 -7.94
CA ALA A 249 -6.12 -8.06 -8.43
C ALA A 249 -7.00 -7.70 -9.63
N LYS A 250 -7.73 -6.59 -9.57
CA LYS A 250 -8.53 -6.11 -10.70
C LYS A 250 -7.67 -5.80 -11.91
N TYR A 251 -6.54 -5.14 -11.68
CA TYR A 251 -5.62 -4.78 -12.77
C TYR A 251 -4.98 -6.02 -13.40
N TYR A 252 -4.63 -7.05 -12.62
CA TYR A 252 -4.18 -8.34 -13.17
C TYR A 252 -5.22 -8.99 -14.08
N TYR A 253 -6.49 -9.08 -13.65
CA TYR A 253 -7.54 -9.64 -14.50
C TYR A 253 -7.73 -8.82 -15.78
N PHE A 254 -7.66 -7.49 -15.68
CA PHE A 254 -7.69 -6.61 -16.82
C PHE A 254 -6.50 -6.88 -17.77
N MET A 255 -5.27 -6.97 -17.26
CA MET A 255 -4.08 -7.25 -18.08
C MET A 255 -4.18 -8.61 -18.76
N LEU A 256 -4.70 -9.62 -18.06
CA LEU A 256 -4.92 -10.95 -18.62
C LEU A 256 -5.97 -10.94 -19.74
N VAL A 257 -7.14 -10.35 -19.50
CA VAL A 257 -8.25 -10.41 -20.46
C VAL A 257 -8.04 -9.44 -21.62
N ASN A 258 -7.62 -8.21 -21.37
CA ASN A 258 -7.56 -7.18 -22.40
C ASN A 258 -6.19 -7.13 -23.07
N VAL A 259 -5.10 -7.08 -22.31
CA VAL A 259 -3.75 -6.95 -22.89
C VAL A 259 -3.27 -8.27 -23.48
N PHE A 260 -3.44 -9.40 -22.77
CA PHE A 260 -3.01 -10.70 -23.28
C PHE A 260 -4.05 -11.32 -24.22
N LEU A 261 -5.20 -11.77 -23.71
CA LEU A 261 -6.23 -12.44 -24.53
C LEU A 261 -6.81 -11.50 -25.59
N GLY A 262 -7.13 -10.26 -25.21
CA GLY A 262 -7.74 -9.28 -26.09
C GLY A 262 -6.83 -8.88 -27.25
N SER A 263 -5.51 -8.79 -27.05
CA SER A 263 -4.58 -8.55 -28.16
C SER A 263 -4.50 -9.73 -29.14
N ILE A 264 -4.57 -10.96 -28.63
CA ILE A 264 -4.56 -12.17 -29.46
C ILE A 264 -5.88 -12.28 -30.24
N ILE A 265 -7.02 -12.07 -29.58
CA ILE A 265 -8.36 -12.17 -30.17
C ILE A 265 -8.64 -10.99 -31.10
N ALA A 266 -8.43 -9.74 -30.67
CA ALA A 266 -8.71 -8.58 -31.52
C ALA A 266 -7.78 -8.53 -32.74
N GLY A 267 -6.51 -8.92 -32.56
CA GLY A 267 -5.57 -9.03 -33.66
C GLY A 267 -5.88 -10.15 -34.66
N THR A 268 -6.82 -11.06 -34.35
CA THR A 268 -7.30 -12.12 -35.24
C THR A 268 -8.72 -11.84 -35.75
N ALA A 269 -9.53 -11.15 -34.95
CA ALA A 269 -10.88 -10.73 -35.27
C ALA A 269 -10.94 -9.78 -36.48
N PHE A 270 -10.02 -8.84 -36.65
CA PHE A 270 -10.05 -7.99 -37.86
C PHE A 270 -9.87 -8.78 -39.17
N GLU A 271 -9.34 -10.00 -39.11
CA GLU A 271 -9.20 -10.90 -40.27
C GLU A 271 -10.24 -12.03 -40.28
N GLN A 272 -10.85 -12.38 -39.13
CA GLN A 272 -11.69 -13.59 -38.96
C GLN A 272 -12.97 -13.41 -38.10
N LEU A 273 -13.39 -12.19 -37.74
CA LEU A 273 -14.52 -11.93 -36.82
C LEU A 273 -15.83 -12.58 -37.28
N ASP A 274 -16.08 -12.58 -38.59
CA ASP A 274 -17.26 -13.23 -39.18
C ASP A 274 -17.21 -14.77 -39.02
N ALA A 275 -16.02 -15.36 -39.10
CA ALA A 275 -15.81 -16.79 -38.82
C ALA A 275 -15.90 -17.12 -37.33
N PHE A 276 -15.42 -16.24 -36.43
CA PHE A 276 -15.43 -16.48 -34.99
C PHE A 276 -16.83 -16.47 -34.37
N LEU A 277 -17.72 -15.58 -34.83
CA LEU A 277 -19.10 -15.50 -34.35
C LEU A 277 -19.94 -16.73 -34.72
N HIS A 278 -19.57 -17.42 -35.80
CA HIS A 278 -20.28 -18.60 -36.32
C HIS A 278 -19.57 -19.94 -35.98
N GLN A 279 -18.44 -19.91 -35.26
CA GLN A 279 -17.68 -21.11 -34.91
C GLN A 279 -18.17 -21.78 -33.61
N SER A 280 -18.04 -23.12 -33.57
CA SER A 280 -18.36 -23.90 -32.37
C SER A 280 -17.34 -23.63 -31.23
N PRO A 281 -17.76 -23.65 -29.94
CA PRO A 281 -16.88 -23.39 -28.79
C PRO A 281 -15.63 -24.30 -28.73
N THR A 282 -15.71 -25.48 -29.31
CA THR A 282 -14.63 -26.47 -29.39
C THR A 282 -13.45 -26.00 -30.25
N GLN A 283 -13.67 -25.04 -31.16
CA GLN A 283 -12.62 -24.51 -32.03
C GLN A 283 -11.87 -23.31 -31.43
N ILE A 284 -12.42 -22.66 -30.39
CA ILE A 284 -11.82 -21.46 -29.78
C ILE A 284 -10.37 -21.70 -29.31
N PRO A 285 -10.05 -22.76 -28.53
CA PRO A 285 -8.66 -23.00 -28.11
C PRO A 285 -7.71 -23.29 -29.28
N ARG A 286 -8.24 -23.87 -30.36
CA ARG A 286 -7.49 -24.21 -31.58
C ARG A 286 -7.15 -22.94 -32.37
N THR A 287 -8.11 -22.05 -32.58
CA THR A 287 -7.87 -20.79 -33.30
C THR A 287 -6.91 -19.90 -32.53
N ILE A 288 -7.12 -19.74 -31.21
CA ILE A 288 -6.19 -18.99 -30.34
C ILE A 288 -4.79 -19.61 -30.38
N GLY A 289 -4.68 -20.94 -30.33
CA GLY A 289 -3.41 -21.65 -30.39
C GLY A 289 -2.54 -21.27 -31.59
N VAL A 290 -3.13 -21.21 -32.79
CA VAL A 290 -2.42 -20.84 -34.03
C VAL A 290 -2.01 -19.37 -34.05
N SER A 291 -2.84 -18.49 -33.47
CA SER A 291 -2.62 -17.05 -33.50
C SER A 291 -1.57 -16.56 -32.51
N ILE A 292 -1.30 -17.29 -31.43
CA ILE A 292 -0.29 -16.94 -30.42
C ILE A 292 1.10 -16.70 -31.03
N PRO A 293 1.70 -17.66 -31.78
CA PRO A 293 3.01 -17.45 -32.38
C PRO A 293 3.04 -16.25 -33.34
N MET A 294 1.97 -15.99 -34.08
CA MET A 294 1.89 -14.86 -35.02
C MET A 294 1.96 -13.50 -34.31
N LYS A 295 1.51 -13.42 -33.05
CA LYS A 295 1.53 -12.20 -32.24
C LYS A 295 2.78 -12.04 -31.36
N ALA A 296 3.74 -12.96 -31.43
CA ALA A 296 4.98 -12.87 -30.66
C ALA A 296 5.76 -11.58 -30.94
N THR A 297 5.82 -11.13 -32.20
CA THR A 297 6.50 -9.88 -32.58
C THR A 297 5.93 -8.65 -31.89
N PHE A 298 4.59 -8.57 -31.75
CA PHE A 298 3.93 -7.49 -31.00
C PHE A 298 4.33 -7.51 -29.52
N PHE A 299 4.37 -8.68 -28.88
CA PHE A 299 4.77 -8.76 -27.47
C PHE A 299 6.26 -8.48 -27.26
N ILE A 300 7.14 -8.83 -28.21
CA ILE A 300 8.55 -8.45 -28.15
C ILE A 300 8.68 -6.92 -28.15
N THR A 301 8.02 -6.23 -29.08
CA THR A 301 8.10 -4.76 -29.13
C THR A 301 7.41 -4.11 -27.92
N TYR A 302 6.30 -4.68 -27.44
CA TYR A 302 5.67 -4.26 -26.19
C TYR A 302 6.64 -4.35 -24.99
N ILE A 303 7.38 -5.46 -24.84
CA ILE A 303 8.37 -5.62 -23.76
C ILE A 303 9.50 -4.61 -23.89
N MET A 304 9.95 -4.29 -25.10
CA MET A 304 10.99 -3.27 -25.30
C MET A 304 10.51 -1.86 -24.91
N VAL A 305 9.26 -1.51 -25.26
CA VAL A 305 8.70 -0.17 -24.99
C VAL A 305 8.23 -0.03 -23.55
N ASP A 306 7.36 -0.93 -23.09
CA ASP A 306 6.80 -0.85 -21.73
C ASP A 306 7.79 -1.36 -20.69
N GLY A 307 8.49 -2.46 -20.96
CA GLY A 307 9.42 -3.08 -20.04
C GLY A 307 10.73 -2.32 -19.95
N TRP A 308 11.55 -2.35 -21.01
CA TRP A 308 12.91 -1.76 -20.93
C TRP A 308 12.86 -0.24 -20.79
N ALA A 309 12.19 0.45 -21.72
CA ALA A 309 12.11 1.92 -21.66
C ALA A 309 11.25 2.41 -20.48
N GLY A 310 10.24 1.64 -20.05
CA GLY A 310 9.46 1.98 -18.86
C GLY A 310 10.27 1.93 -17.56
N ILE A 311 11.04 0.85 -17.34
CA ILE A 311 11.92 0.74 -16.17
C ILE A 311 13.06 1.76 -16.23
N ALA A 312 13.61 2.03 -17.43
CA ALA A 312 14.59 3.09 -17.63
C ALA A 312 13.99 4.48 -17.33
N GLY A 313 12.70 4.69 -17.63
CA GLY A 313 11.99 5.92 -17.25
C GLY A 313 11.67 6.01 -15.76
N GLU A 314 11.43 4.87 -15.10
CA GLU A 314 11.13 4.82 -13.67
C GLU A 314 12.31 5.31 -12.83
N ILE A 315 13.57 5.06 -13.23
CA ILE A 315 14.74 5.57 -12.51
C ILE A 315 14.77 7.10 -12.44
N LEU A 316 14.30 7.77 -13.50
CA LEU A 316 14.25 9.24 -13.57
C LEU A 316 13.11 9.82 -12.71
N ARG A 317 12.13 9.00 -12.34
CA ARG A 317 10.95 9.39 -11.54
C ARG A 317 10.31 10.68 -12.05
N LEU A 318 10.04 10.77 -13.36
CA LEU A 318 9.51 12.00 -13.98
C LEU A 318 8.27 12.54 -13.28
N LYS A 319 7.33 11.66 -12.91
CA LYS A 319 6.06 12.05 -12.27
C LYS A 319 6.30 12.75 -10.91
N PRO A 320 7.00 12.13 -9.93
CA PRO A 320 7.38 12.84 -8.70
C PRO A 320 8.19 14.12 -8.93
N LEU A 321 9.15 14.11 -9.88
CA LEU A 321 10.01 15.27 -10.17
C LEU A 321 9.21 16.48 -10.66
N ILE A 322 8.32 16.26 -11.64
CA ILE A 322 7.45 17.31 -12.19
C ILE A 322 6.49 17.82 -11.10
N ILE A 323 5.87 16.92 -10.33
CA ILE A 323 4.96 17.29 -9.24
C ILE A 323 5.70 18.09 -8.16
N PHE A 324 6.95 17.73 -7.84
CA PHE A 324 7.77 18.45 -6.87
C PHE A 324 8.04 19.88 -7.34
N HIS A 325 8.52 20.09 -8.57
CA HIS A 325 8.76 21.43 -9.09
C HIS A 325 7.47 22.25 -9.22
N LEU A 326 6.36 21.63 -9.63
CA LEU A 326 5.06 22.30 -9.71
C LEU A 326 4.55 22.71 -8.33
N LYS A 327 4.64 21.83 -7.33
CA LYS A 327 4.31 22.16 -5.94
C LYS A 327 5.23 23.25 -5.42
N ASN A 328 6.53 23.17 -5.69
CA ASN A 328 7.49 24.16 -5.23
C ASN A 328 7.23 25.55 -5.81
N MET A 329 6.83 25.62 -7.08
CA MET A 329 6.50 26.88 -7.77
C MET A 329 5.19 27.51 -7.25
N PHE A 330 4.14 26.71 -7.03
CA PHE A 330 2.79 27.24 -6.81
C PHE A 330 2.23 27.07 -5.38
N LEU A 331 2.69 26.07 -4.64
CA LEU A 331 2.06 25.61 -3.40
C LEU A 331 2.97 25.68 -2.17
N VAL A 332 4.28 25.49 -2.34
CA VAL A 332 5.25 25.51 -1.23
C VAL A 332 5.50 26.94 -0.79
N LYS A 333 5.32 27.16 0.51
CA LYS A 333 5.47 28.46 1.14
C LYS A 333 6.34 28.44 2.38
N THR A 334 6.41 27.27 3.02
CA THR A 334 7.10 27.00 4.27
C THR A 334 8.02 25.79 4.09
N GLU A 335 9.02 25.63 4.97
CA GLU A 335 9.92 24.47 4.91
C GLU A 335 9.17 23.15 5.16
N ARG A 336 8.17 23.16 6.05
CA ARG A 336 7.25 22.03 6.27
C ARG A 336 6.51 21.61 5.00
N ASP A 337 6.13 22.57 4.16
CA ASP A 337 5.49 22.26 2.87
C ASP A 337 6.49 21.67 1.87
N ARG A 338 7.77 22.04 1.97
CA ARG A 338 8.84 21.48 1.16
C ARG A 338 9.11 20.03 1.55
N GLU A 339 9.16 19.71 2.84
CA GLU A 339 9.25 18.32 3.32
C GLU A 339 8.07 17.47 2.83
N LYS A 340 6.84 17.99 2.94
CA LYS A 340 5.64 17.32 2.41
C LYS A 340 5.68 17.16 0.89
N ALA A 341 6.29 18.10 0.17
CA ALA A 341 6.48 18.01 -1.28
C ALA A 341 7.58 17.01 -1.66
N MET A 342 8.59 16.83 -0.80
CA MET A 342 9.72 15.91 -1.01
C MET A 342 9.39 14.45 -0.67
N ASN A 343 8.18 14.16 -0.17
CA ASN A 343 7.76 12.79 0.11
C ASN A 343 7.75 11.95 -1.18
N PRO A 344 8.64 10.94 -1.29
CA PRO A 344 8.79 10.12 -2.48
C PRO A 344 7.63 9.15 -2.70
N GLY A 345 6.82 8.87 -1.68
CA GLY A 345 5.80 7.82 -1.72
C GLY A 345 6.37 6.41 -1.57
N SER A 346 5.49 5.42 -1.54
CA SER A 346 5.82 4.00 -1.51
C SER A 346 5.96 3.42 -2.92
N VAL A 347 6.41 2.18 -3.00
CA VAL A 347 6.36 1.39 -4.23
C VAL A 347 4.90 1.26 -4.68
N ASP A 348 4.62 1.54 -5.96
CA ASP A 348 3.27 1.45 -6.54
C ASP A 348 2.89 -0.02 -6.80
N PHE A 349 2.60 -0.77 -5.72
CA PHE A 349 2.18 -2.18 -5.78
C PHE A 349 0.98 -2.46 -6.71
N PRO A 350 -0.06 -1.59 -6.77
CA PRO A 350 -1.22 -1.82 -7.65
C PRO A 350 -0.88 -1.92 -9.14
N GLU A 351 0.17 -1.23 -9.60
CA GLU A 351 0.57 -1.17 -11.00
C GLU A 351 1.73 -2.13 -11.28
N THR A 352 2.75 -2.13 -10.44
CA THR A 352 3.97 -2.94 -10.62
C THR A 352 3.71 -4.45 -10.55
N LEU A 353 2.94 -4.93 -9.57
CA LEU A 353 2.70 -6.37 -9.40
C LEU A 353 2.00 -6.99 -10.62
N PRO A 354 0.89 -6.43 -11.15
CA PRO A 354 0.23 -7.01 -12.31
C PRO A 354 1.07 -6.93 -13.58
N SER A 355 1.85 -5.87 -13.77
CA SER A 355 2.76 -5.75 -14.93
C SER A 355 3.85 -6.83 -14.90
N LEU A 356 4.48 -7.06 -13.75
CA LEU A 356 5.45 -8.17 -13.59
C LEU A 356 4.79 -9.53 -13.84
N GLN A 357 3.55 -9.73 -13.36
CA GLN A 357 2.80 -10.96 -13.57
C GLN A 357 2.43 -11.20 -15.04
N LEU A 358 2.17 -10.14 -15.81
CA LEU A 358 1.97 -10.22 -17.25
C LEU A 358 3.25 -10.70 -17.95
N TYR A 359 4.42 -10.16 -17.59
CA TYR A 359 5.69 -10.64 -18.16
C TYR A 359 5.98 -12.09 -17.81
N PHE A 360 5.69 -12.52 -16.58
CA PHE A 360 5.74 -13.94 -16.21
C PHE A 360 4.80 -14.80 -17.05
N LEU A 361 3.55 -14.36 -17.26
CA LEU A 361 2.59 -15.06 -18.13
C LEU A 361 3.13 -15.18 -19.55
N LEU A 362 3.60 -14.08 -20.14
CA LEU A 362 4.16 -14.08 -21.51
C LEU A 362 5.36 -15.03 -21.61
N GLY A 363 6.27 -15.00 -20.63
CA GLY A 363 7.42 -15.91 -20.60
C GLY A 363 7.01 -17.37 -20.57
N ILE A 364 6.08 -17.75 -19.68
CA ILE A 364 5.62 -19.14 -19.54
C ILE A 364 4.82 -19.61 -20.76
N VAL A 365 4.02 -18.75 -21.37
CA VAL A 365 3.25 -19.09 -22.59
C VAL A 365 4.17 -19.24 -23.79
N TYR A 366 5.08 -18.29 -24.01
CA TYR A 366 5.92 -18.25 -25.19
C TYR A 366 7.21 -19.08 -25.08
N ALA A 367 7.56 -19.58 -23.88
CA ALA A 367 8.73 -20.46 -23.69
C ALA A 367 8.75 -21.66 -24.64
N VAL A 368 7.59 -22.30 -24.85
CA VAL A 368 7.46 -23.48 -25.71
C VAL A 368 7.13 -23.08 -27.16
N VAL A 369 6.45 -21.95 -27.36
CA VAL A 369 5.94 -21.55 -28.68
C VAL A 369 6.96 -20.75 -29.49
N THR A 370 7.55 -19.70 -28.91
CA THR A 370 8.57 -18.85 -29.54
C THR A 370 9.65 -18.48 -28.52
N PRO A 371 10.69 -19.33 -28.35
CA PRO A 371 11.73 -19.15 -27.32
C PRO A 371 12.51 -17.83 -27.43
N ILE A 372 12.53 -17.22 -28.62
CA ILE A 372 13.21 -15.93 -28.87
C ILE A 372 12.69 -14.78 -28.00
N LEU A 373 11.49 -14.90 -27.42
CA LEU A 373 10.92 -13.90 -26.51
C LEU A 373 11.56 -13.96 -25.11
N LEU A 374 12.10 -15.11 -24.69
CA LEU A 374 12.66 -15.31 -23.34
C LEU A 374 13.87 -14.41 -23.03
N PRO A 375 14.88 -14.25 -23.91
CA PRO A 375 15.99 -13.33 -23.66
C PRO A 375 15.54 -11.90 -23.36
N PHE A 376 14.49 -11.41 -24.04
CA PHE A 376 13.97 -10.06 -23.81
C PHE A 376 13.36 -9.90 -22.41
N ILE A 377 12.64 -10.92 -21.95
CA ILE A 377 12.09 -10.98 -20.59
C ILE A 377 13.19 -11.09 -19.54
N LEU A 378 14.22 -11.90 -19.77
CA LEU A 378 15.34 -12.05 -18.84
C LEU A 378 16.09 -10.73 -18.66
N VAL A 379 16.38 -10.02 -19.75
CA VAL A 379 16.99 -8.68 -19.70
C VAL A 379 16.08 -7.71 -18.94
N PHE A 380 14.78 -7.75 -19.19
CA PHE A 380 13.81 -6.94 -18.44
C PHE A 380 13.89 -7.22 -16.93
N PHE A 381 13.85 -8.48 -16.49
CA PHE A 381 13.90 -8.81 -15.06
C PHE A 381 15.24 -8.46 -14.42
N ALA A 382 16.36 -8.68 -15.11
CA ALA A 382 17.68 -8.29 -14.61
C ALA A 382 17.77 -6.78 -14.42
N PHE A 383 17.30 -6.01 -15.39
CA PHE A 383 17.31 -4.55 -15.32
C PHE A 383 16.32 -4.02 -14.26
N ALA A 384 15.10 -4.56 -14.20
CA ALA A 384 14.11 -4.21 -13.18
C ALA A 384 14.61 -4.52 -11.76
N TYR A 385 15.30 -5.64 -11.56
CA TYR A 385 15.89 -5.98 -10.27
C TYR A 385 16.90 -4.92 -9.81
N LEU A 386 17.81 -4.51 -10.70
CA LEU A 386 18.82 -3.49 -10.38
C LEU A 386 18.18 -2.13 -10.05
N VAL A 387 17.22 -1.69 -10.88
CA VAL A 387 16.55 -0.40 -10.70
C VAL A 387 15.70 -0.38 -9.43
N TYR A 388 14.82 -1.37 -9.23
CA TYR A 388 13.98 -1.39 -8.03
C TYR A 388 14.81 -1.60 -6.76
N ARG A 389 15.87 -2.41 -6.79
CA ARG A 389 16.78 -2.53 -5.64
C ARG A 389 17.41 -1.18 -5.27
N HIS A 390 17.89 -0.44 -6.27
CA HIS A 390 18.45 0.90 -6.03
C HIS A 390 17.41 1.87 -5.46
N GLN A 391 16.20 1.89 -6.01
CA GLN A 391 15.15 2.81 -5.55
C GLN A 391 14.58 2.45 -4.18
N ILE A 392 14.48 1.16 -3.84
CA ILE A 392 14.03 0.72 -2.51
C ILE A 392 15.03 1.18 -1.44
N ILE A 393 16.33 1.10 -1.72
CA ILE A 393 17.37 1.52 -0.77
C ILE A 393 17.40 3.05 -0.62
N ASN A 394 17.32 3.79 -1.73
CA ASN A 394 17.65 5.22 -1.72
C ASN A 394 16.43 6.16 -1.65
N VAL A 395 15.24 5.70 -2.03
CA VAL A 395 14.14 6.61 -2.36
C VAL A 395 12.81 6.21 -1.75
N TYR A 396 12.33 4.98 -1.94
CA TYR A 396 10.95 4.65 -1.55
C TYR A 396 10.79 4.63 -0.04
N ASN A 397 9.73 5.28 0.45
CA ASN A 397 9.33 5.23 1.85
C ASN A 397 8.09 4.34 1.99
N GLN A 398 8.21 3.26 2.75
CA GLN A 398 7.14 2.30 2.94
C GLN A 398 6.06 2.87 3.89
N GLN A 399 4.84 3.02 3.37
CA GLN A 399 3.73 3.62 4.13
C GLN A 399 3.10 2.66 5.15
N TYR A 400 3.18 1.36 4.90
CA TYR A 400 2.59 0.31 5.72
C TYR A 400 3.43 -0.96 5.63
N GLU A 401 3.47 -1.76 6.71
CA GLU A 401 4.11 -3.07 6.72
C GLU A 401 3.05 -4.17 6.59
N SER A 402 3.17 -5.02 5.56
CA SER A 402 2.22 -6.11 5.30
C SER A 402 2.84 -7.50 5.47
N ALA A 403 4.13 -7.62 5.81
CA ALA A 403 4.85 -8.87 6.01
C ALA A 403 4.64 -9.88 4.87
N ALA A 404 4.73 -9.39 3.62
CA ALA A 404 4.55 -10.19 2.40
C ALA A 404 3.23 -10.97 2.30
N ALA A 405 2.15 -10.56 3.00
CA ALA A 405 0.84 -11.24 2.96
C ALA A 405 0.18 -11.27 1.56
N PHE A 406 0.73 -10.56 0.58
CA PHE A 406 0.32 -10.62 -0.82
C PHE A 406 0.88 -11.86 -1.57
N TRP A 407 1.89 -12.55 -1.04
CA TRP A 407 2.58 -13.66 -1.72
C TRP A 407 1.66 -14.81 -2.16
N PRO A 408 0.69 -15.29 -1.35
CA PRO A 408 -0.26 -16.31 -1.81
C PRO A 408 -1.05 -15.90 -3.05
N HIS A 409 -1.33 -14.60 -3.23
CA HIS A 409 -1.99 -14.07 -4.43
C HIS A 409 -1.06 -14.10 -5.63
N VAL A 410 0.22 -13.77 -5.46
CA VAL A 410 1.23 -13.84 -6.52
C VAL A 410 1.45 -15.28 -6.97
N HIS A 411 1.67 -16.19 -6.02
CA HIS A 411 1.84 -17.62 -6.31
C HIS A 411 0.64 -18.20 -7.07
N SER A 412 -0.58 -17.94 -6.60
CA SER A 412 -1.81 -18.43 -7.26
C SER A 412 -1.93 -17.94 -8.70
N ARG A 413 -1.49 -16.71 -8.99
CA ARG A 413 -1.51 -16.15 -10.36
C ARG A 413 -0.43 -16.74 -11.25
N ILE A 414 0.75 -17.05 -10.72
CA ILE A 414 1.81 -17.76 -11.47
C ILE A 414 1.33 -19.17 -11.83
N ILE A 415 0.71 -19.89 -10.89
CA ILE A 415 0.05 -21.17 -11.16
C ILE A 415 -1.04 -21.01 -12.23
N ALA A 416 -1.87 -19.97 -12.15
CA ALA A 416 -2.86 -19.70 -13.19
C ALA A 416 -2.20 -19.46 -14.56
N SER A 417 -1.09 -18.73 -14.62
CA SER A 417 -0.31 -18.55 -15.85
C SER A 417 0.24 -19.86 -16.41
N LEU A 418 0.70 -20.78 -15.56
CA LEU A 418 1.11 -22.13 -15.96
C LEU A 418 -0.05 -22.93 -16.56
N LEU A 419 -1.23 -22.89 -15.91
CA LEU A 419 -2.43 -23.55 -16.42
C LEU A 419 -2.86 -22.96 -17.76
N ILE A 420 -2.85 -21.63 -17.90
CA ILE A 420 -3.14 -20.96 -19.17
C ILE A 420 -2.16 -21.41 -20.26
N SER A 421 -0.87 -21.43 -19.98
CA SER A 421 0.15 -21.91 -20.93
C SER A 421 -0.08 -23.36 -21.36
N GLN A 422 -0.36 -24.27 -20.42
CA GLN A 422 -0.63 -25.68 -20.72
C GLN A 422 -1.90 -25.85 -21.58
N LEU A 423 -2.98 -25.12 -21.27
CA LEU A 423 -4.23 -25.15 -22.05
C LEU A 423 -4.04 -24.60 -23.47
N LEU A 424 -3.29 -23.50 -23.61
CA LEU A 424 -2.99 -22.92 -24.92
C LEU A 424 -2.06 -23.81 -25.75
N LEU A 425 -1.08 -24.45 -25.12
CA LEU A 425 -0.20 -25.43 -25.76
C LEU A 425 -0.98 -26.65 -26.25
N LEU A 426 -1.94 -27.14 -25.46
CA LEU A 426 -2.87 -28.19 -25.87
C LEU A 426 -3.69 -27.75 -27.09
N GLY A 427 -4.22 -26.52 -27.08
CA GLY A 427 -4.92 -25.93 -28.22
C GLY A 427 -4.07 -25.89 -29.49
N LEU A 428 -2.82 -25.43 -29.39
CA LEU A 428 -1.88 -25.37 -30.51
C LEU A 428 -1.51 -26.75 -31.05
N LEU A 429 -1.16 -27.72 -30.19
CA LEU A 429 -0.71 -29.04 -30.63
C LEU A 429 -1.85 -29.91 -31.20
N SER A 430 -3.08 -29.71 -30.73
CA SER A 430 -4.29 -30.30 -31.31
C SER A 430 -4.44 -29.93 -32.80
N THR A 431 -4.01 -28.74 -33.20
CA THR A 431 -4.09 -28.31 -34.61
C THR A 431 -3.11 -29.04 -35.53
N LYS A 432 -1.97 -29.50 -35.00
CA LYS A 432 -0.87 -30.09 -35.75
C LYS A 432 -0.99 -31.61 -35.93
N LYS A 433 -2.16 -32.20 -35.65
CA LYS A 433 -2.41 -33.66 -35.67
C LYS A 433 -1.44 -34.48 -34.79
N ALA A 434 -0.83 -33.85 -33.78
CA ALA A 434 0.08 -34.50 -32.83
C ALA A 434 -0.68 -35.23 -31.73
N ALA A 435 -1.55 -36.20 -32.11
CA ALA A 435 -2.46 -36.90 -31.20
C ALA A 435 -1.72 -37.70 -30.11
N ASN A 436 -0.51 -38.19 -30.40
CA ASN A 436 0.28 -38.98 -29.45
C ASN A 436 0.76 -38.16 -28.24
N SER A 437 0.85 -36.83 -28.36
CA SER A 437 1.29 -35.94 -27.28
C SER A 437 0.14 -35.49 -26.37
N THR A 438 -1.11 -35.63 -26.81
CA THR A 438 -2.31 -35.13 -26.11
C THR A 438 -2.53 -35.74 -24.72
N PRO A 439 -2.36 -37.06 -24.50
CA PRO A 439 -2.55 -37.65 -23.16
C PRO A 439 -1.62 -37.06 -22.10
N LEU A 440 -0.34 -36.83 -22.46
CA LEU A 440 0.66 -36.26 -21.56
C LEU A 440 0.35 -34.79 -21.21
N LEU A 441 -0.14 -34.02 -22.18
CA LEU A 441 -0.53 -32.62 -21.97
C LEU A 441 -1.77 -32.45 -21.08
N VAL A 442 -2.70 -33.42 -21.06
CA VAL A 442 -3.88 -33.38 -20.19
C VAL A 442 -3.52 -33.71 -18.73
N ILE A 443 -2.48 -34.51 -18.50
CA ILE A 443 -2.01 -34.84 -17.14
C ILE A 443 -1.37 -33.62 -16.46
N LEU A 444 -0.66 -32.76 -17.21
CA LEU A 444 0.02 -31.57 -16.69
C LEU A 444 -0.88 -30.59 -15.89
N PRO A 445 -2.07 -30.14 -16.38
CA PRO A 445 -2.93 -29.25 -15.61
C PRO A 445 -3.51 -29.93 -14.36
N ILE A 446 -3.75 -31.25 -14.42
CA ILE A 446 -4.21 -32.02 -13.24
C ILE A 446 -3.12 -32.03 -12.17
N LEU A 447 -1.86 -32.30 -12.56
CA LEU A 447 -0.71 -32.25 -11.66
C LEU A 447 -0.52 -30.82 -11.09
N THR A 448 -0.64 -29.80 -11.93
CA THR A 448 -0.48 -28.39 -11.54
C THR A 448 -1.55 -27.96 -10.54
N LEU A 449 -2.81 -28.35 -10.75
CA LEU A 449 -3.91 -28.09 -9.81
C LEU A 449 -3.73 -28.88 -8.50
N SER A 450 -3.26 -30.11 -8.57
CA SER A 450 -2.97 -30.94 -7.39
C SER A 450 -1.84 -30.32 -6.56
N PHE A 451 -0.77 -29.87 -7.21
CA PHE A 451 0.33 -29.13 -6.58
C PHE A 451 -0.16 -27.82 -5.95
N HIS A 452 -0.99 -27.04 -6.66
CA HIS A 452 -1.56 -25.82 -6.10
C HIS A 452 -2.41 -26.10 -4.86
N LYS A 453 -3.26 -27.14 -4.88
CA LYS A 453 -4.06 -27.54 -3.73
C LYS A 453 -3.17 -27.98 -2.56
N PHE A 454 -2.10 -28.73 -2.83
CA PHE A 454 -1.11 -29.10 -1.83
C PHE A 454 -0.46 -27.87 -1.19
N CYS A 455 0.08 -26.95 -2.01
CA CYS A 455 0.72 -25.73 -1.52
C CYS A 455 -0.26 -24.84 -0.74
N LYS A 456 -1.50 -24.72 -1.23
CA LYS A 456 -2.55 -23.95 -0.58
C LYS A 456 -2.91 -24.55 0.78
N SER A 457 -3.03 -25.87 0.88
CA SER A 457 -3.32 -26.54 2.15
C SER A 457 -2.15 -26.48 3.13
N ARG A 458 -0.91 -26.59 2.64
CA ARG A 458 0.29 -26.72 3.49
C ARG A 458 0.90 -25.38 3.91
N PHE A 459 1.00 -24.41 3.00
CA PHE A 459 1.76 -23.17 3.19
C PHE A 459 0.90 -21.90 3.32
N GLU A 460 -0.27 -21.83 2.68
CA GLU A 460 -1.15 -20.65 2.81
C GLU A 460 -1.55 -20.33 4.27
N PRO A 461 -1.78 -21.33 5.16
CA PRO A 461 -2.07 -21.04 6.56
C PRO A 461 -0.99 -20.19 7.25
N ALA A 462 0.29 -20.34 6.91
CA ALA A 462 1.38 -19.55 7.50
C ALA A 462 1.27 -18.05 7.18
N PHE A 463 0.65 -17.67 6.05
CA PHE A 463 0.45 -16.28 5.65
C PHE A 463 -0.87 -15.68 6.17
N ARG A 464 -1.84 -16.52 6.57
CA ARG A 464 -3.19 -16.08 6.95
C ARG A 464 -3.49 -16.25 8.43
N ARG A 465 -2.84 -17.20 9.10
CA ARG A 465 -3.02 -17.54 10.50
C ARG A 465 -1.70 -17.33 11.21
N TYR A 466 -1.75 -16.63 12.34
CA TYR A 466 -0.59 -16.45 13.18
C TYR A 466 -0.52 -17.62 14.18
N PRO A 467 0.57 -18.42 14.19
CA PRO A 467 0.69 -19.57 15.08
C PRO A 467 0.74 -19.13 16.56
N LEU A 468 0.02 -19.85 17.42
CA LEU A 468 -0.07 -19.53 18.86
C LEU A 468 1.24 -19.81 19.61
N GLU A 469 2.04 -20.75 19.13
CA GLU A 469 3.36 -21.08 19.67
C GLU A 469 4.30 -19.87 19.59
N GLU A 470 4.51 -19.35 18.38
CA GLU A 470 5.28 -18.11 18.13
C GLU A 470 4.72 -16.91 18.91
N ALA A 471 3.39 -16.80 19.02
CA ALA A 471 2.77 -15.73 19.78
C ALA A 471 3.15 -15.78 21.26
N MET A 472 3.17 -16.99 21.85
CA MET A 472 3.54 -17.20 23.24
C MET A 472 5.05 -17.01 23.44
N GLU A 473 5.89 -17.55 22.56
CA GLU A 473 7.35 -17.41 22.62
C GLU A 473 7.76 -15.93 22.63
N LYS A 474 7.19 -15.13 21.71
CA LYS A 474 7.43 -13.68 21.68
C LYS A 474 6.90 -12.96 22.91
N ASP A 475 5.74 -13.36 23.42
CA ASP A 475 5.21 -12.76 24.66
C ASP A 475 6.10 -13.11 25.87
N ILE A 476 6.72 -14.28 25.92
CA ILE A 476 7.69 -14.65 26.96
C ILE A 476 8.98 -13.83 26.81
N LEU A 477 9.52 -13.74 25.59
CA LEU A 477 10.73 -12.98 25.31
C LEU A 477 10.60 -11.50 25.69
N ASP A 478 9.49 -10.86 25.33
CA ASP A 478 9.23 -9.47 25.70
C ASP A 478 9.13 -9.29 27.22
N ARG A 479 8.45 -10.22 27.91
CA ARG A 479 8.36 -10.18 29.39
C ARG A 479 9.72 -10.33 30.07
N THR A 480 10.63 -11.12 29.48
CA THR A 480 11.99 -11.29 30.03
C THR A 480 12.91 -10.12 29.70
N THR A 481 12.70 -9.46 28.55
CA THR A 481 13.57 -8.37 28.08
C THR A 481 13.15 -7.03 28.68
N GLU A 482 11.85 -6.77 28.77
CA GLU A 482 11.27 -5.48 29.17
C GLU A 482 10.10 -5.67 30.15
N SER A 483 10.41 -6.06 31.39
CA SER A 483 9.41 -6.43 32.41
C SER A 483 8.48 -5.29 32.85
N ASP A 484 8.93 -4.03 32.73
CA ASP A 484 8.28 -2.88 33.35
C ASP A 484 7.44 -2.03 32.37
N ILE A 485 7.19 -2.54 31.16
CA ILE A 485 6.42 -1.79 30.15
C ILE A 485 4.94 -1.70 30.53
N ASN A 486 4.46 -0.48 30.69
CA ASN A 486 3.04 -0.20 30.82
C ASN A 486 2.34 -0.29 29.45
N LEU A 487 2.02 -1.52 29.04
CA LEU A 487 1.36 -1.82 27.77
C LEU A 487 0.02 -1.07 27.63
N LYS A 488 -0.68 -0.83 28.73
CA LYS A 488 -1.96 -0.12 28.71
C LYS A 488 -1.79 1.34 28.30
N ALA A 489 -0.77 2.02 28.81
CA ALA A 489 -0.46 3.39 28.42
C ALA A 489 -0.04 3.45 26.94
N TYR A 490 0.87 2.57 26.52
CA TYR A 490 1.34 2.52 25.13
C TYR A 490 0.20 2.26 24.11
N LEU A 491 -0.74 1.39 24.46
CA LEU A 491 -1.84 0.99 23.57
C LEU A 491 -3.11 1.86 23.69
N ALA A 492 -3.20 2.75 24.69
CA ALA A 492 -4.39 3.59 24.90
C ALA A 492 -4.63 4.51 23.69
N ASP A 493 -3.55 5.12 23.20
CA ASP A 493 -3.64 6.18 22.21
C ASP A 493 -3.35 5.69 20.79
N ALA A 494 -2.76 4.51 20.62
CA ALA A 494 -2.29 4.00 19.33
C ALA A 494 -3.34 3.98 18.20
N TYR A 495 -4.61 3.70 18.51
CA TYR A 495 -5.71 3.62 17.54
C TYR A 495 -6.72 4.75 17.70
N LEU A 496 -6.31 5.87 18.29
CA LEU A 496 -7.09 7.09 18.18
C LEU A 496 -7.14 7.52 16.71
N HIS A 497 -8.27 8.10 16.32
CA HIS A 497 -8.36 8.68 14.99
C HIS A 497 -7.23 9.74 14.87
N PRO A 498 -6.41 9.76 13.79
CA PRO A 498 -5.26 10.66 13.64
C PRO A 498 -5.54 12.15 13.86
N ILE A 499 -6.82 12.50 13.83
CA ILE A 499 -7.31 13.84 14.06
C ILE A 499 -7.24 14.21 15.55
N PHE A 500 -7.46 13.26 16.46
CA PHE A 500 -7.41 13.50 17.91
C PHE A 500 -5.96 13.63 18.43
N HIS A 501 -4.98 12.96 17.80
CA HIS A 501 -3.56 13.15 18.12
C HIS A 501 -3.05 14.57 17.84
N SER A 502 -3.55 15.22 16.79
CA SER A 502 -3.11 16.58 16.42
C SER A 502 -3.43 17.66 17.46
N PHE A 503 -4.15 17.31 18.54
CA PHE A 503 -4.45 18.20 19.66
C PHE A 503 -3.53 17.98 20.86
N GLU A 504 -3.07 16.75 21.11
CA GLU A 504 -2.10 16.49 22.18
C GLU A 504 -0.75 17.14 21.86
N GLU A 505 -0.32 17.08 20.60
CA GLU A 505 0.87 17.83 20.15
C GLU A 505 0.69 19.35 20.26
N GLU A 506 -0.51 19.89 19.99
CA GLU A 506 -0.79 21.34 20.12
C GLU A 506 -0.88 21.78 21.58
N GLU A 507 -1.53 21.02 22.47
CA GLU A 507 -1.58 21.29 23.92
C GLU A 507 -0.19 21.21 24.56
N LEU A 508 0.65 20.24 24.16
CA LEU A 508 2.03 20.15 24.64
C LEU A 508 2.89 21.35 24.19
N VAL A 509 2.72 21.81 22.94
CA VAL A 509 3.42 23.00 22.42
C VAL A 509 2.92 24.28 23.08
N GLU A 510 1.61 24.42 23.35
CA GLU A 510 1.09 25.57 24.10
C GLU A 510 1.61 25.62 25.53
N VAL A 511 1.70 24.47 26.22
CA VAL A 511 2.25 24.36 27.57
C VAL A 511 3.75 24.67 27.61
N GLU A 512 4.55 24.19 26.65
CA GLU A 512 5.98 24.56 26.55
C GLU A 512 6.18 26.07 26.36
N VAL A 513 5.36 26.71 25.51
CA VAL A 513 5.43 28.15 25.25
C VAL A 513 5.01 28.96 26.47
N GLU A 514 4.00 28.53 27.24
CA GLU A 514 3.61 29.21 28.50
C GLU A 514 4.71 29.11 29.56
N VAL A 515 5.35 27.94 29.70
CA VAL A 515 6.46 27.73 30.65
C VAL A 515 7.67 28.61 30.29
N GLU A 516 7.99 28.77 29.01
CA GLU A 516 9.09 29.62 28.55
C GLU A 516 8.80 31.13 28.76
N VAL A 517 7.55 31.55 28.57
CA VAL A 517 7.10 32.93 28.82
C VAL A 517 7.12 33.27 30.31
N GLU A 518 6.73 32.36 31.20
CA GLU A 518 6.84 32.55 32.65
C GLU A 518 8.30 32.63 33.11
N ARG A 519 9.18 31.79 32.54
CA ARG A 519 10.62 31.83 32.82
C ARG A 519 11.25 33.18 32.43
N ASN A 520 10.90 33.73 31.27
CA ASN A 520 11.42 35.02 30.82
C ASN A 520 10.89 36.22 31.61
N LYS A 521 9.67 36.15 32.16
CA LYS A 521 9.13 37.19 33.07
C LYS A 521 9.81 37.20 34.43
N SER A 522 10.27 36.05 34.93
CA SER A 522 11.00 35.97 36.19
C SER A 522 12.41 36.59 36.13
N HIS A 523 13.00 36.68 34.93
CA HIS A 523 14.33 37.28 34.71
C HIS A 523 14.32 38.80 34.49
N THR A 524 13.16 39.46 34.39
CA THR A 524 13.06 40.91 34.10
C THR A 524 12.60 41.77 35.29
N ALA A 525 12.42 41.19 36.48
CA ALA A 525 11.98 41.90 37.68
C ALA A 525 13.09 41.94 38.77
N SER A 526 14.10 42.79 38.57
CA SER A 526 14.92 43.33 39.66
C SER A 526 15.61 44.63 39.23
N ASP A 527 15.14 45.76 39.76
CA ASP A 527 15.74 47.10 39.62
C ASP A 527 16.82 47.36 40.71
N PRO A 528 17.73 48.36 40.52
CA PRO A 528 19.08 48.33 41.07
C PRO A 528 19.29 49.22 42.31
N THR A 529 20.15 48.81 43.26
CA THR A 529 20.82 49.72 44.20
C THR A 529 22.23 49.24 44.63
N THR A 530 23.22 50.07 44.28
CA THR A 530 24.43 50.55 44.99
C THR A 530 25.47 49.60 45.64
N GLU A 531 26.74 49.99 45.40
CA GLU A 531 28.05 49.33 45.61
C GLU A 531 28.50 49.05 47.07
N ILE A 532 29.38 48.03 47.25
CA ILE A 532 30.78 48.08 47.78
C ILE A 532 31.30 46.63 48.07
N ASN A 533 32.54 46.32 47.65
CA ASN A 533 33.32 45.05 47.83
C ASN A 533 34.34 45.16 49.00
N PRO A 534 35.17 44.14 49.40
CA PRO A 534 35.11 42.64 49.48
C PRO A 534 35.65 42.13 50.89
N PRO A 535 36.18 40.90 51.18
CA PRO A 535 36.33 39.61 50.46
C PRO A 535 35.86 38.31 51.22
N SER A 536 35.90 37.17 50.51
CA SER A 536 35.47 35.76 50.78
C SER A 536 36.33 34.94 51.80
N PRO A 537 36.12 33.60 51.99
CA PRO A 537 34.98 32.80 52.56
C PRO A 537 35.50 31.84 53.71
N PRO A 538 34.86 30.75 54.24
CA PRO A 538 34.23 29.60 53.54
C PRO A 538 32.90 29.03 54.12
N HIS A 539 32.19 28.34 53.21
CA HIS A 539 31.24 27.22 53.33
C HIS A 539 30.50 26.93 54.66
N GLN A 540 29.17 27.07 54.62
CA GLN A 540 28.25 26.37 55.51
C GLN A 540 27.03 25.81 54.78
N VAL A 541 26.65 24.62 55.23
CA VAL A 541 25.55 23.73 54.85
C VAL A 541 24.19 24.37 55.15
N ASN A 542 23.18 24.18 54.29
CA ASN A 542 21.78 24.02 54.72
C ASN A 542 20.88 23.39 53.66
N HIS A 543 19.97 22.55 54.15
CA HIS A 543 18.93 21.80 53.46
C HIS A 543 17.90 22.67 52.71
N LEU A 544 17.42 22.20 51.55
CA LEU A 544 16.09 22.54 51.04
C LEU A 544 15.49 21.40 50.21
N PHE A 545 14.19 21.17 50.42
CA PHE A 545 13.32 20.20 49.75
C PHE A 545 13.32 20.35 48.21
N SER A 546 13.28 19.23 47.47
CA SER A 546 13.13 19.19 46.01
C SER A 546 11.98 18.24 45.61
N PRO A 547 11.03 18.63 44.74
CA PRO A 547 10.25 17.70 43.92
C PRO A 547 11.02 17.35 42.63
N PRO A 548 10.72 16.20 41.99
CA PRO A 548 11.58 15.64 40.95
C PRO A 548 11.39 16.35 39.60
N HIS A 549 12.48 16.92 39.09
CA HIS A 549 12.59 17.32 37.68
C HIS A 549 12.86 16.07 36.83
N TYR A 550 11.93 15.71 35.94
CA TYR A 550 12.25 14.91 34.76
C TYR A 550 12.38 15.88 33.57
N MET A 551 13.61 16.14 33.15
CA MET A 551 13.91 16.74 31.84
C MET A 551 13.73 15.65 30.77
N TYR A 552 12.73 15.80 29.91
CA TYR A 552 12.68 15.06 28.65
C TYR A 552 13.41 15.88 27.59
N HIS A 553 14.51 15.36 27.06
CA HIS A 553 15.07 15.85 25.81
C HIS A 553 14.13 15.42 24.66
N PRO A 554 13.70 16.32 23.76
CA PRO A 554 13.05 15.90 22.54
C PRO A 554 14.10 15.23 21.65
N SER A 555 14.11 13.91 21.62
CA SER A 555 14.90 13.13 20.69
C SER A 555 14.44 13.43 19.27
N SER A 556 15.31 14.09 18.51
CA SER A 556 15.29 14.07 17.04
C SER A 556 15.19 12.62 16.53
N PRO A 557 14.54 12.37 15.38
CA PRO A 557 14.49 11.03 14.81
C PRO A 557 15.93 10.57 14.53
N PRO A 558 16.27 9.28 14.74
CA PRO A 558 17.64 8.83 14.59
C PRO A 558 18.11 9.06 13.15
N GLN A 559 19.09 9.95 12.99
CA GLN A 559 19.98 9.92 11.84
C GLN A 559 20.79 8.64 11.95
N HIS A 560 20.53 7.66 11.10
CA HIS A 560 21.41 6.51 10.94
C HIS A 560 22.73 7.00 10.31
N VAL A 561 23.69 7.36 11.16
CA VAL A 561 25.11 7.36 10.79
C VAL A 561 25.53 5.90 10.73
N TYR A 562 25.88 5.44 9.52
CA TYR A 562 26.53 4.15 9.32
C TYR A 562 27.96 4.26 9.87
N GLU A 563 28.21 3.78 11.08
CA GLU A 563 29.55 3.37 11.50
C GLU A 563 29.73 1.87 11.21
N PRO A 564 30.77 1.46 10.48
CA PRO A 564 31.00 0.06 10.15
C PRO A 564 31.53 -0.67 11.39
N SER A 565 30.69 -1.51 12.00
CA SER A 565 31.17 -2.52 12.94
C SER A 565 31.87 -3.64 12.16
N SER A 566 33.09 -3.95 12.60
CA SER A 566 33.93 -5.05 12.12
C SER A 566 33.22 -6.41 12.28
N PRO A 567 33.53 -7.40 11.41
CA PRO A 567 32.77 -8.62 11.32
C PRO A 567 33.09 -9.57 12.48
N SER A 568 32.07 -10.01 13.22
CA SER A 568 32.19 -11.14 14.13
C SER A 568 32.32 -12.44 13.33
N HIS A 569 33.47 -13.08 13.49
CA HIS A 569 33.73 -14.44 13.03
C HIS A 569 32.72 -15.41 13.66
N TYR A 570 31.90 -16.06 12.83
CA TYR A 570 31.21 -17.28 13.23
C TYR A 570 32.20 -18.45 13.16
N ALA A 571 32.74 -18.85 14.31
CA ALA A 571 33.40 -20.14 14.49
C ALA A 571 32.33 -21.16 14.91
N TYR A 572 32.20 -22.24 14.14
CA TYR A 572 31.41 -23.40 14.53
C TYR A 572 32.17 -24.18 15.61
N HIS A 573 31.68 -24.15 16.85
CA HIS A 573 32.08 -25.11 17.87
C HIS A 573 31.18 -26.34 17.78
N TYR A 574 31.78 -27.50 17.45
CA TYR A 574 31.19 -28.81 17.70
C TYR A 574 31.49 -29.17 19.15
N GLU A 575 30.46 -29.37 19.96
CA GLU A 575 30.58 -29.91 21.32
C GLU A 575 29.74 -31.20 21.39
N ASN A 576 30.44 -32.31 21.63
CA ASN A 576 29.89 -33.66 21.80
C ASN A 576 29.36 -33.78 23.22
N ASP A 577 28.05 -33.92 23.39
CA ASP A 577 27.49 -34.43 24.64
C ASP A 577 26.58 -35.64 24.38
N ILE A 578 27.02 -36.76 24.96
CA ILE A 578 26.37 -38.07 24.96
C ILE A 578 25.30 -38.06 26.06
N TYR A 579 24.04 -38.26 25.69
CA TYR A 579 22.96 -38.61 26.63
C TYR A 579 22.33 -39.95 26.22
N HIS A 580 22.46 -40.95 27.09
CA HIS A 580 21.78 -42.25 27.00
C HIS A 580 20.28 -42.12 27.33
N PRO A 581 19.37 -42.80 26.61
CA PRO A 581 17.97 -42.90 26.99
C PRO A 581 17.70 -44.07 27.97
N PRO A 582 16.68 -43.99 28.85
CA PRO A 582 16.30 -45.10 29.71
C PRO A 582 15.46 -46.15 28.96
N SER A 583 15.67 -47.42 29.31
CA SER A 583 15.05 -48.62 28.76
C SER A 583 13.56 -48.80 29.12
N PRO A 584 12.74 -49.44 28.26
CA PRO A 584 11.37 -49.84 28.59
C PRO A 584 11.30 -51.27 29.20
N PRO A 585 10.24 -51.61 29.98
CA PRO A 585 10.08 -52.93 30.58
C PRO A 585 9.49 -53.97 29.59
N PRO A 586 9.72 -55.28 29.80
CA PRO A 586 9.42 -56.32 28.81
C PRO A 586 8.01 -56.88 28.94
N TYR A 587 7.33 -57.08 27.82
CA TYR A 587 6.18 -57.98 27.69
C TYR A 587 6.59 -59.22 26.90
N ALA A 588 6.41 -60.38 27.54
CA ALA A 588 6.72 -61.70 27.01
C ALA A 588 5.66 -62.18 26.02
N TYR A 589 6.09 -62.82 24.93
CA TYR A 589 5.27 -63.72 24.13
C TYR A 589 6.02 -65.04 23.91
N HIS A 590 5.33 -66.13 24.26
CA HIS A 590 5.74 -67.52 24.12
C HIS A 590 5.81 -67.96 22.64
N TYR A 591 6.80 -68.80 22.33
CA TYR A 591 6.90 -69.61 21.12
C TYR A 591 6.29 -71.01 21.37
N GLU A 592 5.50 -71.51 20.42
CA GLU A 592 5.29 -72.93 20.11
C GLU A 592 5.22 -73.02 18.57
N ASN A 593 6.29 -73.49 17.92
CA ASN A 593 6.59 -74.88 17.54
C ASN A 593 5.86 -75.34 16.25
N GLU A 594 6.69 -75.46 15.22
CA GLU A 594 6.61 -76.27 14.00
C GLU A 594 6.24 -77.75 14.29
N PRO A 595 5.76 -78.54 13.30
CA PRO A 595 6.51 -78.87 12.07
C PRO A 595 5.80 -78.61 10.74
#